data_AF-A0A7C6MR15-F1
#
_entry.id   AF-A0A7C6MR15-F1
#
_cell.length_a   1.000
_cell.length_b   1.000
_cell.length_c   1.000
_cell.angle_alpha   90.00
_cell.angle_beta   90.00
_cell.angle_gamma   90.00
#
_symmetry.space_group_name_H-M   'P 1'
#
loop_
_entity.id
_entity.type
_entity.pdbx_description
1 polymer ?
#
loop_
_entity_poly.entity_id
_entity_poly.type
_entity_poly.pdbx_seq_one_letter_code
_entity_poly.pdbx_strand_id
1 'polypeptide(L)' 'MEFIPERLITLRQINQLSMRELGERVGVSHTAISNYEKGEDRPRPS' A
#
# COMPACT_ATOMS: atom_id res chain seq x y z
N MET A 1 0.11 8.87 -14.18
CA MET A 1 0.84 9.18 -12.92
C MET A 1 1.55 7.91 -12.51
N GLU A 2 2.85 7.98 -12.26
CA GLU A 2 3.64 6.82 -11.88
C GLU A 2 3.33 6.38 -10.44
N PHE A 3 3.32 5.06 -10.20
CA PHE A 3 3.17 4.52 -8.85
C PHE A 3 4.53 4.58 -8.14
N ILE A 4 4.58 5.26 -6.99
CA ILE A 4 5.80 5.49 -6.20
C ILE A 4 5.63 4.75 -4.85
N PRO A 5 6.31 3.61 -4.64
CA PRO A 5 6.24 2.84 -3.40
C PRO A 5 6.51 3.66 -2.13
N GLU A 6 7.49 4.57 -2.19
CA GLU A 6 7.90 5.43 -1.07
C GLU A 6 6.75 6.35 -0.64
N ARG A 7 5.97 6.85 -1.61
CA ARG A 7 4.82 7.70 -1.31
C ARG A 7 3.73 6.93 -0.59
N LEU A 8 3.52 5.66 -0.94
CA LEU A 8 2.52 4.80 -0.28
C LEU A 8 2.88 4.59 1.20
N ILE A 9 4.13 4.17 1.48
CA ILE A 9 4.57 3.93 2.86
C ILE A 9 4.54 5.21 3.71
N THR A 10 4.97 6.34 3.15
CA THR A 10 4.93 7.64 3.85
C THR A 10 3.50 8.03 4.20
N LEU A 11 2.57 7.96 3.25
CA LEU A 11 1.17 8.30 3.51
C LEU A 11 0.53 7.34 4.52
N ARG A 12 0.82 6.05 4.45
CA ARG A 12 0.32 5.06 5.42
C ARG A 12 0.78 5.41 6.84
N GLN A 13 2.07 5.73 7.01
CA GLN A 13 2.65 6.09 8.31
C GLN A 13 2.14 7.42 8.86
N ILE A 14 1.99 8.45 8.00
CA ILE A 14 1.40 9.75 8.40
C ILE A 14 -0.03 9.57 8.93
N ASN A 15 -0.79 8.63 8.35
CA ASN A 15 -2.14 8.29 8.80
C ASN A 15 -2.16 7.29 9.96
N GLN A 16 -0.99 6.92 10.52
CA GLN A 16 -0.84 5.98 11.64
C GLN A 16 -1.49 4.62 11.37
N LEU A 17 -1.50 4.16 10.11
CA LEU A 17 -2.09 2.88 9.74
C LEU A 17 -1.02 1.78 9.69
N SER A 18 -1.35 0.62 10.23
CA SER A 18 -0.66 -0.62 9.89
C SER A 18 -0.96 -1.04 8.45
N MET A 19 -0.11 -1.91 7.87
CA MET A 19 -0.39 -2.49 6.55
C MET A 19 -1.70 -3.28 6.54
N ARG A 20 -2.08 -3.87 7.67
CA ARG A 20 -3.34 -4.62 7.81
C ARG A 20 -4.55 -3.71 7.75
N GLU A 21 -4.56 -2.62 8.52
CA GLU A 21 -5.65 -1.65 8.50
C GLU A 21 -5.79 -0.97 7.14
N LEU A 22 -4.67 -0.65 6.48
CA LEU A 22 -4.73 -0.10 5.12
C LEU A 22 -5.32 -1.12 4.15
N GLY A 23 -4.83 -2.37 4.17
CA GLY A 23 -5.35 -3.44 3.33
C GLY A 23 -6.85 -3.66 3.50
N GLU A 24 -7.32 -3.74 4.75
CA GLU A 24 -8.75 -3.87 5.07
C GLU A 24 -9.58 -2.72 4.51
N ARG A 25 -9.08 -1.47 4.58
CA ARG A 25 -9.79 -0.29 4.05
C ARG A 25 -9.89 -0.26 2.53
N VAL A 26 -8.87 -0.72 1.82
CA VAL A 26 -8.82 -0.70 0.35
C VAL A 26 -9.20 -2.04 -0.31
N GLY A 27 -9.52 -3.05 0.49
CA GLY A 27 -9.95 -4.36 0.01
C GLY A 27 -8.83 -5.25 -0.52
N VAL A 28 -7.60 -5.11 -0.02
CA VAL A 28 -6.47 -6.00 -0.35
C VAL A 28 -5.82 -6.60 0.89
N SER A 29 -5.03 -7.65 0.73
CA SER A 29 -4.29 -8.23 1.85
C SER A 29 -3.16 -7.31 2.33
N HIS A 30 -2.79 -7.41 3.61
CA HIS A 30 -1.61 -6.71 4.15
C HIS A 30 -0.32 -7.08 3.39
N THR A 31 -0.23 -8.31 2.86
CA THR A 31 0.88 -8.77 2.04
C THR A 31 0.95 -8.02 0.71
N ALA A 32 -0.21 -7.76 0.07
CA ALA A 32 -0.26 -6.94 -1.13
C ALA A 32 0.24 -5.51 -0.84
N ILE A 33 -0.20 -4.90 0.27
CA ILE A 33 0.34 -3.60 0.71
C ILE A 33 1.86 -3.65 0.90
N SER A 34 2.39 -4.70 1.55
CA SER A 34 3.83 -4.86 1.73
C SER A 34 4.58 -4.92 0.40
N ASN A 35 4.08 -5.68 -0.58
CA ASN A 35 4.69 -5.78 -1.91
C ASN A 35 4.62 -4.44 -2.66
N TYR A 36 3.52 -3.71 -2.52
CA TYR A 36 3.38 -2.36 -3.09
C TYR A 36 4.39 -1.38 -2.49
N GLU A 37 4.61 -1.43 -1.18
CA GLU A 37 5.57 -0.55 -0.48
C GLU A 37 7.04 -0.88 -0.79
N LYS A 38 7.34 -2.12 -1.15
CA LYS A 38 8.67 -2.54 -1.64
C LYS A 38 8.88 -2.32 -3.14
N GLY A 39 7.81 -2.01 -3.88
CA GLY A 39 7.83 -1.95 -5.34
C GLY A 39 7.91 -3.31 -6.04
N GLU A 40 7.72 -4.41 -5.31
CA GLU A 40 7.72 -5.78 -5.85
C GLU A 40 6.44 -6.07 -6.66
N ASP A 41 5.35 -5.37 -6.37
CA ASP A 41 4.09 -5.42 -7.11
C ASP A 41 3.45 -4.03 -7.22
N ARG A 42 2.44 -3.90 -8.09
CA ARG A 42 1.72 -2.64 -8.29
C ARG A 42 0.21 -2.88 -8.29
N PRO A 43 -0.59 -1.96 -7.71
CA PRO A 43 -2.04 -2.03 -7.79
C PRO A 43 -2.49 -2.04 -9.26
N ARG A 44 -3.40 -2.95 -9.60
CA ARG A 44 -4.00 -3.05 -10.93
C ARG A 44 -5.44 -2.55 -10.87
N PRO A 45 -5.89 -1.74 -11.82
CA PRO A 45 -7.30 -1.43 -11.94
C PRO A 45 -8.06 -2.72 -12.27
N SER A 46 -9.18 -2.93 -11.57
CA SER A 46 -10.23 -3.89 -11.90
C SER A 46 -11.15 -3.34 -12.97
#